data_AF-A0A971KBT7-F1
#
_entry.id   AF-A0A971KBT7-F1
#
_cell.length_a   1.000
_cell.length_b   1.000
_cell.length_c   1.000
_cell.angle_alpha   90.00
_cell.angle_beta   90.00
_cell.angle_gamma   90.00
#
_symmetry.space_group_name_H-M   'P 1'
#
loop_
_entity.id
_entity.type
_entity.pdbx_description
1 polymer ?
#
loop_
_entity_poly.entity_id
_entity_poly.type
_entity_poly.pdbx_seq_one_letter_code
_entity_poly.pdbx_strand_id
1 'polypeptide(L)'
;MWNKVVLVAAGLACGWAAIHAQAVPPEGRRRQVIQFWAALAIGVGMSTWLALSSLATGAYGLGVFGATALIAALGNARQVNRQPFVLPPHQPERAANPPYTNTILLVSTAEPEGYHGPGYWAQQLRQMPDAPHWLAWPRIYSRIRGAYAATTGQTPLTAALVALIDDLRVQLPEAHLELAWLGEERSYLAQLVAAAEQTGAHLVLALLDDDPRALERAQTLLELVEVPVLQVTLRAVPAPVILQPAARAERLKQLAAGGMPDVARAASEETVLLAGALRRLLAEGSHQAQF
;
A
#
# COMPACT_ATOMS: atom_id res chain seq x y z
N MET A 1 -13.58 16.46 39.94
CA MET A 1 -13.88 16.38 38.49
C MET A 1 -12.68 15.94 37.66
N TRP A 2 -11.48 16.48 37.90
CA TRP A 2 -10.25 16.17 37.15
C TRP A 2 -9.94 14.67 37.00
N ASN A 3 -10.12 13.87 38.05
CA ASN A 3 -9.83 12.42 38.01
C ASN A 3 -10.62 11.69 36.90
N LYS A 4 -11.87 12.08 36.66
CA LYS A 4 -12.71 11.50 35.61
C LYS A 4 -12.18 11.87 34.22
N VAL A 5 -11.78 13.13 34.02
CA VAL A 5 -11.22 13.61 32.75
C VAL A 5 -9.93 12.87 32.41
N VAL A 6 -9.04 12.71 33.40
CA VAL A 6 -7.77 11.97 33.23
C VAL A 6 -8.03 10.52 32.84
N LEU A 7 -8.94 9.82 33.52
CA LEU A 7 -9.27 8.42 33.22
C LEU A 7 -9.86 8.25 31.81
N VAL A 8 -10.77 9.15 31.40
CA VAL A 8 -11.36 9.15 30.05
C VAL A 8 -10.28 9.42 29.01
N ALA A 9 -9.46 10.46 29.18
CA ALA A 9 -8.40 10.81 28.24
C ALA A 9 -7.35 9.70 28.11
N ALA A 10 -6.92 9.11 29.23
CA ALA A 10 -6.01 7.98 29.25
C ALA A 10 -6.63 6.74 28.57
N GLY A 11 -7.92 6.46 28.81
CA GLY A 11 -8.63 5.37 28.15
C GLY A 11 -8.68 5.57 26.65
N LEU A 12 -9.13 6.74 26.18
CA LEU A 12 -9.15 7.09 24.75
C LEU A 12 -7.77 6.93 24.09
N ALA A 13 -6.72 7.49 24.70
CA ALA A 13 -5.35 7.39 24.20
C ALA A 13 -4.85 5.94 24.16
N CYS A 14 -5.15 5.15 25.20
CA CYS A 14 -4.80 3.73 25.28
C CYS A 14 -5.47 2.93 24.17
N GLY A 15 -6.79 3.07 24.00
CA GLY A 15 -7.55 2.39 22.94
C GLY A 15 -7.10 2.77 21.54
N TRP A 16 -6.83 4.07 21.31
CA TRP A 16 -6.29 4.57 20.05
C TRP A 16 -4.93 3.95 19.72
N ALA A 17 -3.97 4.06 20.65
CA ALA A 17 -2.61 3.59 20.45
C ALA A 17 -2.55 2.05 20.27
N ALA A 18 -3.43 1.30 20.94
CA ALA A 18 -3.50 -0.16 20.81
C ALA A 18 -3.85 -0.61 19.38
N ILE A 19 -4.80 0.05 18.73
CA ILE A 19 -5.18 -0.25 17.34
C ILE A 19 -4.10 0.22 16.37
N HIS A 20 -3.62 1.45 16.56
CA HIS A 20 -2.58 1.98 15.68
C HIS A 20 -1.28 1.18 15.76
N ALA A 21 -0.83 0.71 16.93
CA ALA A 21 0.36 -0.13 17.04
C ALA A 21 0.29 -1.41 16.17
N GLN A 22 -0.91 -1.91 15.88
CA GLN A 22 -1.13 -3.08 15.03
C GLN A 22 -1.12 -2.75 13.53
N ALA A 23 -1.58 -1.57 13.15
CA ALA A 23 -1.79 -1.19 11.75
C ALA A 23 -0.80 -0.16 11.18
N VAL A 24 -0.08 0.58 12.01
CA VAL A 24 0.88 1.58 11.51
C VAL A 24 2.08 0.92 10.82
N PRO A 25 2.74 1.64 9.90
CA PRO A 25 4.04 1.26 9.35
C PRO A 25 5.08 0.97 10.44
N PRO A 26 6.15 0.20 10.13
CA PRO A 26 7.19 -0.18 11.09
C PRO A 26 7.81 1.02 11.82
N GLU A 27 8.04 2.13 11.12
CA GLU A 27 8.69 3.34 11.64
C GLU A 27 7.84 4.01 12.73
N GLY A 28 6.50 3.95 12.59
CA GLY A 28 5.56 4.54 13.53
C GLY A 28 5.24 3.65 14.74
N ARG A 29 5.56 2.35 14.68
CA ARG A 29 5.11 1.36 15.68
C ARG A 29 5.63 1.65 17.07
N ARG A 30 6.93 1.96 17.22
CA ARG A 30 7.56 2.22 18.52
C ARG A 30 6.85 3.35 19.27
N ARG A 31 6.54 4.45 18.56
CA ARG A 31 5.82 5.60 19.12
C ARG A 31 4.45 5.19 19.65
N GLN A 32 3.69 4.42 18.87
CA GLN A 32 2.35 3.96 19.28
C GLN A 32 2.43 3.01 20.48
N VAL A 33 3.41 2.11 20.53
CA VAL A 33 3.62 1.21 21.67
C VAL A 33 3.97 2.01 22.94
N ILE A 34 4.83 3.02 22.85
CA ILE A 34 5.16 3.88 24.00
C ILE A 34 3.91 4.65 24.47
N GLN A 35 3.14 5.23 23.54
CA GLN A 35 1.90 5.95 23.86
C GLN A 35 0.88 5.03 24.54
N PHE A 36 0.75 3.79 24.07
CA PHE A 36 -0.09 2.77 24.69
C PHE A 36 0.32 2.51 26.15
N TRP A 37 1.60 2.19 26.39
CA TRP A 37 2.09 1.88 27.74
C TRP A 37 2.02 3.07 28.68
N ALA A 38 2.31 4.28 28.20
CA ALA A 38 2.19 5.50 28.98
C ALA A 38 0.73 5.77 29.38
N ALA A 39 -0.21 5.67 28.44
CA ALA A 39 -1.63 5.87 28.70
C ALA A 39 -2.19 4.80 29.66
N LEU A 40 -1.76 3.54 29.49
CA LEU A 40 -2.12 2.44 30.38
C LEU A 40 -1.59 2.68 31.80
N ALA A 41 -0.33 3.07 31.95
CA ALA A 41 0.28 3.36 33.25
C ALA A 41 -0.43 4.50 33.98
N ILE A 42 -0.80 5.57 33.27
CA ILE A 42 -1.58 6.68 33.83
C ILE A 42 -2.97 6.22 34.28
N GLY A 43 -3.70 5.48 33.42
CA GLY A 43 -5.04 5.00 33.74
C GLY A 43 -5.08 4.05 34.93
N VAL A 44 -4.16 3.08 34.96
CA VAL A 44 -4.04 2.11 36.07
C VAL A 44 -3.57 2.81 37.34
N GLY A 45 -2.51 3.63 37.26
CA GLY A 45 -1.99 4.36 38.42
C GLY A 45 -3.03 5.27 39.07
N MET A 46 -3.83 5.98 38.26
CA MET A 46 -4.92 6.82 38.77
C MET A 46 -6.03 6.00 39.43
N SER A 47 -6.37 4.83 38.86
CA SER A 47 -7.37 3.93 39.43
C SER A 47 -6.90 3.32 40.77
N THR A 48 -5.62 2.94 40.86
CA THR A 48 -5.00 2.47 42.10
C THR A 48 -4.95 3.57 43.16
N TRP A 49 -4.61 4.81 42.78
CA TRP A 49 -4.66 5.95 43.70
C TRP A 49 -6.05 6.18 44.29
N LEU A 50 -7.10 6.09 43.46
CA LEU A 50 -8.49 6.18 43.92
C LEU A 50 -8.88 5.02 44.85
N ALA A 51 -8.32 3.84 44.63
CA ALA A 51 -8.56 2.67 45.49
C ALA A 51 -8.03 2.87 46.91
N LEU A 52 -7.00 3.71 47.11
CA LEU A 52 -6.48 4.06 48.45
C LEU A 52 -7.52 4.77 49.31
N SER A 53 -8.43 5.52 48.69
CA SER A 53 -9.55 6.17 49.41
C SER A 53 -10.74 5.23 49.59
N SER A 54 -11.05 4.42 48.57
CA SER A 54 -12.09 3.40 48.62
C SER A 54 -11.95 2.44 47.45
N LEU A 55 -11.99 1.13 47.74
CA LEU A 55 -11.94 0.08 46.71
C LEU A 55 -13.03 0.27 45.65
N ALA A 56 -14.23 0.70 46.06
CA ALA A 56 -15.34 0.96 45.15
C ALA A 56 -15.02 2.11 44.16
N THR A 57 -14.35 3.16 44.62
CA THR A 57 -13.95 4.29 43.76
C THR A 57 -12.84 3.89 42.79
N GLY A 58 -11.88 3.07 43.22
CA GLY A 58 -10.87 2.49 42.34
C GLY A 58 -11.47 1.60 41.26
N ALA A 59 -12.39 0.72 41.64
CA ALA A 59 -13.11 -0.16 40.70
C ALA A 59 -13.93 0.63 39.68
N TYR A 60 -14.65 1.67 40.12
CA TYR A 60 -15.36 2.57 39.23
C TYR A 60 -14.41 3.29 38.26
N GLY A 61 -13.27 3.77 38.74
CA GLY A 61 -12.26 4.43 37.92
C GLY A 61 -11.70 3.52 36.82
N LEU A 62 -11.38 2.27 37.19
CA LEU A 62 -10.91 1.24 36.25
C LEU A 62 -11.99 0.91 35.21
N GLY A 63 -13.26 0.83 35.63
CA GLY A 63 -14.39 0.61 34.73
C GLY A 63 -14.54 1.73 33.68
N VAL A 64 -14.44 2.99 34.10
CA VAL A 64 -14.49 4.15 33.18
C VAL A 64 -13.30 4.13 32.21
N PHE A 65 -12.09 3.89 32.70
CA PHE A 65 -10.89 3.76 31.86
C PHE A 65 -11.04 2.62 30.84
N GLY A 66 -11.43 1.43 31.28
CA GLY A 66 -11.61 0.27 30.42
C GLY A 66 -12.70 0.47 29.36
N ALA A 67 -13.85 1.02 29.74
CA ALA A 67 -14.95 1.30 28.81
C ALA A 67 -14.56 2.31 27.74
N THR A 68 -13.87 3.41 28.11
CA THR A 68 -13.42 4.43 27.16
C THR A 68 -12.32 3.92 26.24
N ALA A 69 -11.38 3.11 26.75
CA ALA A 69 -10.39 2.43 25.93
C ALA A 69 -11.02 1.47 24.92
N LEU A 70 -12.03 0.70 25.34
CA LEU A 70 -12.75 -0.19 24.46
C LEU A 70 -13.49 0.58 23.35
N ILE A 71 -14.24 1.63 23.70
CA ILE A 71 -14.97 2.47 22.73
C ILE A 71 -13.98 3.08 21.72
N ALA A 72 -12.85 3.62 22.18
CA ALA A 72 -11.82 4.17 21.30
C ALA A 72 -11.22 3.09 20.39
N ALA A 73 -10.92 1.90 20.91
CA ALA A 73 -10.39 0.80 20.12
C ALA A 73 -11.38 0.37 19.02
N LEU A 74 -12.67 0.21 19.36
CA LEU A 74 -13.71 -0.14 18.39
C LEU A 74 -13.90 0.96 17.34
N GLY A 75 -13.95 2.22 17.75
CA GLY A 75 -14.05 3.36 16.83
C GLY A 75 -12.88 3.40 15.85
N ASN A 76 -11.65 3.20 16.33
CA ASN A 76 -10.45 3.25 15.52
C ASN A 76 -10.27 2.02 14.62
N ALA A 77 -10.63 0.83 15.09
CA ALA A 77 -10.59 -0.38 14.26
C ALA A 77 -11.54 -0.27 13.05
N ARG A 78 -12.60 0.54 13.14
CA ARG A 78 -13.45 0.88 11.98
C ARG A 78 -12.82 1.95 11.09
N GLN A 79 -12.09 2.91 11.65
CA GLN A 79 -11.51 4.05 10.92
C GLN A 79 -10.19 3.74 10.21
N VAL A 80 -9.42 2.77 10.68
CA VAL A 80 -8.11 2.38 10.12
C VAL A 80 -8.16 1.96 8.64
N ASN A 81 -9.37 1.74 8.15
CA ASN A 81 -9.69 1.29 6.80
C ASN A 81 -9.98 2.43 5.83
N ARG A 82 -10.09 3.66 6.35
CA ARG A 82 -10.29 4.85 5.54
C ARG A 82 -9.01 5.11 4.78
N GLN A 83 -9.12 5.22 3.46
CA GLN A 83 -7.99 5.62 2.64
C GLN A 83 -7.60 7.04 3.02
N PRO A 84 -6.30 7.30 3.23
CA PRO A 84 -5.83 8.67 3.42
C PRO A 84 -6.16 9.47 2.16
N PHE A 85 -6.55 10.73 2.35
CA PHE A 85 -6.65 11.66 1.23
C PHE A 85 -5.26 11.84 0.62
N VAL A 86 -5.15 11.62 -0.69
CA VAL A 86 -3.92 11.84 -1.45
C VAL A 86 -3.97 13.25 -2.00
N LEU A 87 -3.03 14.09 -1.57
CA LEU A 87 -2.84 15.40 -2.17
C LEU A 87 -2.37 15.21 -3.62
N PRO A 88 -2.86 16.03 -4.57
CA PRO A 88 -2.33 16.04 -5.93
C PRO A 88 -0.81 16.24 -5.88
N PRO A 89 -0.04 15.49 -6.69
CA PRO A 89 1.39 15.71 -6.78
C PRO A 89 1.66 17.06 -7.48
N HIS A 90 2.92 17.51 -7.45
CA HIS A 90 3.32 18.62 -8.31
C HIS A 90 3.22 18.19 -9.78
N GLN A 91 2.99 19.16 -10.66
CA GLN A 91 3.04 18.92 -12.10
C GLN A 91 4.49 18.59 -12.50
N PRO A 92 4.72 17.55 -13.33
CA PRO A 92 6.07 17.18 -13.74
C PRO A 92 6.70 18.30 -14.59
N GLU A 93 7.93 18.68 -14.25
CA GLU A 93 8.73 19.59 -15.06
C GLU A 93 9.64 18.80 -15.99
N ARG A 94 9.36 18.82 -17.29
CA ARG A 94 10.14 18.08 -18.28
C ARG A 94 11.62 18.52 -18.24
N ALA A 95 12.52 17.55 -18.07
CA ALA A 95 13.95 17.82 -18.11
C ALA A 95 14.36 18.38 -19.47
N ALA A 96 15.22 19.40 -19.47
CA ALA A 96 15.74 20.00 -20.71
C ALA A 96 16.53 18.99 -21.57
N ASN A 97 17.21 18.05 -20.92
CA ASN A 97 17.94 16.94 -21.54
C ASN A 97 17.50 15.63 -20.86
N PRO A 98 16.38 15.04 -21.30
CA PRO A 98 15.84 13.83 -20.69
C PRO A 98 16.82 12.67 -20.93
N PRO A 99 17.14 11.86 -19.90
CA PRO A 99 18.08 10.75 -20.03
C PRO A 99 17.58 9.64 -20.95
N TYR A 100 16.27 9.51 -21.14
CA TYR A 100 15.64 8.44 -21.91
C TYR A 100 14.68 9.00 -22.94
N THR A 101 14.70 8.46 -24.16
CA THR A 101 13.71 8.82 -25.19
C THR A 101 12.36 8.19 -24.89
N ASN A 102 12.37 6.90 -24.55
CA ASN A 102 11.18 6.09 -24.28
C ASN A 102 11.28 5.49 -22.89
N THR A 103 10.21 5.65 -22.11
CA THR A 103 10.09 5.01 -20.80
C THR A 103 8.82 4.18 -20.79
N ILE A 104 8.93 2.95 -20.31
CA ILE A 104 7.81 2.06 -20.03
C ILE A 104 7.71 1.92 -18.52
N LEU A 105 6.61 2.43 -17.96
CA LEU A 105 6.22 2.18 -16.59
C LEU A 105 5.30 0.95 -16.56
N LEU A 106 5.82 -0.17 -16.09
CA LEU A 106 5.04 -1.38 -15.84
C LEU A 106 4.23 -1.16 -14.57
N VAL A 107 2.93 -0.97 -14.71
CA VAL A 107 2.03 -0.68 -13.60
C VAL A 107 1.45 -1.99 -13.08
N SER A 108 1.80 -2.38 -11.87
CA SER A 108 1.18 -3.52 -11.19
C SER A 108 0.22 -3.02 -10.12
N THR A 109 -0.92 -3.67 -9.99
CA THR A 109 -1.79 -3.48 -8.82
C THR A 109 -1.36 -4.34 -7.64
N ALA A 110 -0.44 -5.30 -7.86
CA ALA A 110 -0.16 -6.37 -6.92
C ALA A 110 0.50 -5.87 -5.62
N GLU A 111 0.82 -6.81 -4.75
CA GLU A 111 1.31 -6.52 -3.41
C GLU A 111 2.57 -5.64 -3.46
N PRO A 112 2.60 -4.50 -2.74
CA PRO A 112 3.73 -3.58 -2.78
C PRO A 112 4.99 -4.24 -2.21
N GLU A 113 6.15 -3.65 -2.49
CA GLU A 113 7.45 -4.12 -2.02
C GLU A 113 7.56 -4.13 -0.49
N GLY A 114 6.86 -3.21 0.20
CA GLY A 114 6.89 -3.06 1.64
C GLY A 114 5.52 -2.86 2.27
N TYR A 115 5.45 -2.99 3.60
CA TYR A 115 4.26 -2.64 4.35
C TYR A 115 4.27 -1.14 4.70
N HIS A 116 3.60 -0.31 3.90
CA HIS A 116 3.50 1.14 4.11
C HIS A 116 2.21 1.59 4.84
N GLY A 117 1.50 0.66 5.47
CA GLY A 117 0.31 0.92 6.27
C GLY A 117 -0.95 0.25 5.73
N PRO A 118 -2.14 0.57 6.27
CA PRO A 118 -3.35 -0.20 6.00
C PRO A 118 -4.02 0.14 4.67
N GLY A 119 -3.66 1.23 3.99
CA GLY A 119 -4.39 1.78 2.84
C GLY A 119 -4.60 0.76 1.71
N TYR A 120 -3.50 0.22 1.16
CA TYR A 120 -3.54 -0.81 0.12
C TYR A 120 -4.30 -2.06 0.60
N TRP A 121 -3.92 -2.60 1.75
CA TRP A 121 -4.49 -3.84 2.28
C TRP A 121 -5.98 -3.73 2.63
N ALA A 122 -6.45 -2.57 3.10
CA ALA A 122 -7.86 -2.30 3.34
C ALA A 122 -8.69 -2.43 2.06
N GLN A 123 -8.15 -2.00 0.92
CA GLN A 123 -8.80 -2.14 -0.36
C GLN A 123 -8.85 -3.61 -0.79
N GLN A 124 -7.71 -4.31 -0.72
CA GLN A 124 -7.61 -5.72 -1.11
C GLN A 124 -8.52 -6.62 -0.27
N LEU A 125 -8.51 -6.47 1.06
CA LEU A 125 -9.35 -7.28 1.96
C LEU A 125 -10.86 -7.05 1.75
N ARG A 126 -11.27 -5.86 1.29
CA ARG A 126 -12.68 -5.56 0.96
C ARG A 126 -13.16 -6.23 -0.32
N GLN A 127 -12.23 -6.54 -1.22
CA GLN A 127 -12.53 -7.19 -2.50
C GLN A 127 -12.58 -8.71 -2.37
N MET A 128 -12.17 -9.28 -1.24
CA MET A 128 -12.30 -10.71 -0.99
C MET A 128 -13.78 -11.12 -0.88
N PRO A 129 -14.20 -12.25 -1.48
CA PRO A 129 -15.55 -12.79 -1.31
C PRO A 129 -15.92 -12.99 0.17
N ASP A 130 -14.96 -13.47 0.96
CA ASP A 130 -15.09 -13.69 2.41
C ASP A 130 -14.37 -12.60 3.20
N ALA A 131 -14.69 -11.34 2.91
CA ALA A 131 -14.06 -10.19 3.56
C ALA A 131 -14.17 -10.31 5.10
N PRO A 132 -13.04 -10.23 5.84
CA PRO A 132 -13.06 -10.37 7.29
C PRO A 132 -13.87 -9.24 7.94
N HIS A 133 -14.46 -9.50 9.10
CA HIS A 133 -15.13 -8.45 9.87
C HIS A 133 -14.12 -7.34 10.24
N TRP A 134 -14.54 -6.07 10.19
CA TRP A 134 -13.66 -4.91 10.39
C TRP A 134 -12.87 -4.94 11.70
N LEU A 135 -13.40 -5.60 12.74
CA LEU A 135 -12.70 -5.80 14.02
C LEU A 135 -11.42 -6.64 13.91
N ALA A 136 -11.33 -7.52 12.91
CA ALA A 136 -10.16 -8.37 12.70
C ALA A 136 -9.03 -7.66 11.94
N TRP A 137 -9.32 -6.54 11.27
CA TRP A 137 -8.37 -5.91 10.34
C TRP A 137 -7.07 -5.44 11.01
N PRO A 138 -7.08 -4.80 12.21
CA PRO A 138 -5.84 -4.45 12.90
C PRO A 138 -4.91 -5.66 13.10
N ARG A 139 -5.48 -6.81 13.48
CA ARG A 139 -4.71 -8.04 13.66
C ARG A 139 -4.18 -8.57 12.33
N ILE A 140 -4.99 -8.57 11.28
CA ILE A 140 -4.58 -8.97 9.93
C ILE A 140 -3.42 -8.09 9.44
N TYR A 141 -3.51 -6.77 9.60
CA TYR A 141 -2.43 -5.85 9.27
C TYR A 141 -1.14 -6.14 10.03
N SER A 142 -1.24 -6.46 11.33
CA SER A 142 -0.08 -6.83 12.11
C SER A 142 0.60 -8.11 11.59
N ARG A 143 -0.19 -9.07 11.08
CA ARG A 143 0.29 -10.32 10.49
C ARG A 143 0.96 -10.09 9.14
N ILE A 144 0.32 -9.31 8.26
CA ILE A 144 0.90 -8.92 6.97
C ILE A 144 2.23 -8.22 7.20
N ARG A 145 2.27 -7.20 8.07
CA ARG A 145 3.52 -6.52 8.45
C ARG A 145 4.56 -7.50 9.00
N GLY A 146 4.15 -8.48 9.80
CA GLY A 146 5.02 -9.55 10.30
C GLY A 146 5.61 -10.40 9.19
N ALA A 147 4.82 -10.76 8.18
CA ALA A 147 5.28 -11.50 7.01
C ALA A 147 6.34 -10.70 6.22
N TYR A 148 6.09 -9.40 5.98
CA TYR A 148 7.06 -8.51 5.33
C TYR A 148 8.34 -8.30 6.17
N ALA A 149 8.22 -8.26 7.49
CA ALA A 149 9.40 -8.14 8.36
C ALA A 149 10.26 -9.42 8.37
N ALA A 150 9.68 -10.58 8.00
CA ALA A 150 10.39 -11.84 7.92
C ALA A 150 11.20 -11.99 6.62
N THR A 151 10.93 -11.18 5.59
CA THR A 151 11.72 -11.14 4.36
C THR A 151 12.94 -10.23 4.52
N THR A 152 14.14 -10.76 4.27
CA THR A 152 15.41 -10.04 4.37
C THR A 152 15.68 -9.20 3.11
N GLY A 153 14.83 -8.20 2.85
CA GLY A 153 14.96 -7.32 1.69
C GLY A 153 13.72 -7.36 0.81
N GLN A 154 13.76 -8.16 -0.26
CA GLN A 154 12.68 -8.23 -1.24
C GLN A 154 11.68 -9.34 -0.94
N THR A 155 10.40 -9.09 -1.19
CA THR A 155 9.39 -10.15 -1.16
C THR A 155 9.57 -11.10 -2.35
N PRO A 156 9.12 -12.37 -2.26
CA PRO A 156 9.18 -13.30 -3.39
C PRO A 156 8.50 -12.77 -4.65
N LEU A 157 7.38 -12.06 -4.51
CA LEU A 157 6.70 -11.42 -5.63
C LEU A 157 7.55 -10.30 -6.24
N THR A 158 8.11 -9.41 -5.42
CA THR A 158 9.01 -8.35 -5.90
C THR A 158 10.21 -8.94 -6.63
N ALA A 159 10.83 -9.99 -6.08
CA ALA A 159 11.95 -10.67 -6.72
C ALA A 159 11.56 -11.30 -8.08
N ALA A 160 10.37 -11.89 -8.17
CA ALA A 160 9.85 -12.45 -9.43
C ALA A 160 9.60 -11.35 -10.48
N LEU A 161 9.06 -10.19 -10.08
CA LEU A 161 8.81 -9.06 -10.97
C LEU A 161 10.12 -8.36 -11.39
N VAL A 162 11.10 -8.24 -10.50
CA VAL A 162 12.43 -7.73 -10.84
C VAL A 162 13.10 -8.63 -11.87
N ALA A 163 13.05 -9.96 -11.68
CA ALA A 163 13.57 -10.90 -12.67
C ALA A 163 12.87 -10.77 -14.03
N LEU A 164 11.54 -10.63 -14.04
CA LEU A 164 10.78 -10.37 -15.26
C LEU A 164 11.24 -9.07 -15.95
N ILE A 165 11.46 -8.00 -15.18
CA ILE A 165 11.93 -6.71 -15.72
C ILE A 165 13.33 -6.83 -16.30
N ASP A 166 14.23 -7.53 -15.63
CA ASP A 166 15.59 -7.74 -16.12
C ASP A 166 15.58 -8.54 -17.44
N ASP A 167 14.73 -9.56 -17.54
CA ASP A 167 14.55 -10.31 -18.79
C ASP A 167 13.93 -9.43 -19.89
N LEU A 168 12.99 -8.55 -19.55
CA LEU A 168 12.41 -7.58 -20.50
C LEU A 168 13.42 -6.53 -20.96
N ARG A 169 14.34 -6.07 -20.09
CA ARG A 169 15.41 -5.12 -20.46
C ARG A 169 16.34 -5.69 -21.51
N VAL A 170 16.64 -6.99 -21.45
CA VAL A 170 17.41 -7.67 -22.49
C VAL A 170 16.67 -7.67 -23.82
N GLN A 171 15.33 -7.78 -23.79
CA GLN A 171 14.50 -7.81 -24.99
C GLN A 171 14.14 -6.42 -25.53
N LEU A 172 14.17 -5.37 -24.71
CA LEU A 172 13.75 -4.01 -25.04
C LEU A 172 14.86 -2.99 -24.72
N PRO A 173 16.07 -3.11 -25.30
CA PRO A 173 17.19 -2.22 -24.99
C PRO A 173 16.93 -0.75 -25.37
N GLU A 174 15.94 -0.48 -26.22
CA GLU A 174 15.53 0.85 -26.67
C GLU A 174 14.66 1.63 -25.67
N ALA A 175 14.18 0.98 -24.61
CA ALA A 175 13.27 1.59 -23.63
C ALA A 175 13.79 1.43 -22.21
N HIS A 176 13.63 2.50 -21.43
CA HIS A 176 13.85 2.43 -19.98
C HIS A 176 12.64 1.78 -19.32
N LEU A 177 12.87 0.77 -18.47
CA LEU A 177 11.82 -0.03 -17.84
C LEU A 177 11.83 0.18 -16.32
N GLU A 178 10.69 0.60 -15.80
CA GLU A 178 10.44 0.81 -14.36
C GLU A 178 9.17 0.09 -13.90
N LEU A 179 9.15 -0.34 -12.64
CA LEU A 179 7.98 -0.92 -11.99
C LEU A 179 7.27 0.13 -11.16
N ALA A 180 5.94 0.19 -11.28
CA ALA A 180 5.11 1.02 -10.43
C ALA A 180 3.97 0.26 -9.78
N TRP A 181 3.58 0.70 -8.58
CA TRP A 181 2.60 0.04 -7.73
C TRP A 181 1.31 0.85 -7.59
N LEU A 182 0.31 0.57 -8.43
CA LEU A 182 -0.98 1.28 -8.42
C LEU A 182 -1.73 1.14 -7.08
N GLY A 183 -1.44 0.08 -6.33
CA GLY A 183 -1.97 -0.15 -4.99
C GLY A 183 -1.59 0.92 -3.96
N GLU A 184 -0.46 1.60 -4.18
CA GLU A 184 0.04 2.69 -3.33
C GLU A 184 0.03 3.99 -4.10
N GLU A 185 -1.14 4.63 -4.17
CA GLU A 185 -1.38 5.81 -5.03
C GLU A 185 -0.31 6.90 -4.89
N ARG A 186 0.12 7.22 -3.67
CA ARG A 186 1.17 8.24 -3.46
C ARG A 186 2.51 7.84 -4.09
N SER A 187 2.90 6.57 -3.92
CA SER A 187 4.14 6.02 -4.48
C SER A 187 4.05 5.95 -6.00
N TYR A 188 2.91 5.49 -6.53
CA TYR A 188 2.62 5.46 -7.96
C TYR A 188 2.67 6.85 -8.60
N LEU A 189 2.00 7.85 -8.01
CA LEU A 189 2.00 9.22 -8.52
C LEU A 189 3.42 9.82 -8.53
N ALA A 190 4.22 9.57 -7.49
CA ALA A 190 5.61 10.01 -7.44
C ALA A 190 6.46 9.35 -8.53
N GLN A 191 6.26 8.05 -8.79
CA GLN A 191 6.94 7.32 -9.87
C GLN A 191 6.49 7.79 -11.24
N LEU A 192 5.19 8.07 -11.42
CA LEU A 192 4.64 8.59 -12.66
C LEU A 192 5.22 9.98 -13.00
N VAL A 193 5.30 10.86 -12.00
CA VAL A 193 5.94 12.17 -12.14
C VAL A 193 7.42 12.02 -12.49
N ALA A 194 8.17 11.22 -11.73
CA ALA A 194 9.59 10.99 -11.99
C ALA A 194 9.83 10.41 -13.40
N ALA A 195 9.02 9.45 -13.83
CA ALA A 195 9.07 8.88 -15.17
C ALA A 195 8.77 9.95 -16.23
N ALA A 196 7.74 10.77 -16.05
CA ALA A 196 7.41 11.86 -16.96
C ALA A 196 8.52 12.90 -17.08
N GLU A 197 9.17 13.26 -15.97
CA GLU A 197 10.30 14.22 -15.95
C GLU A 197 11.54 13.68 -16.68
N GLN A 198 11.78 12.37 -16.59
CA GLN A 198 12.94 11.69 -17.21
C GLN A 198 12.71 11.28 -18.67
N THR A 199 11.47 11.32 -19.15
CA THR A 199 11.10 10.81 -20.47
C THR A 199 11.13 11.90 -21.52
N GLY A 200 11.79 11.61 -22.64
CA GLY A 200 12.00 12.57 -23.71
C GLY A 200 10.92 12.62 -24.76
N ALA A 201 10.26 11.51 -25.09
CA ALA A 201 9.25 11.50 -26.16
C ALA A 201 7.99 10.75 -25.74
N HIS A 202 8.13 9.50 -25.32
CA HIS A 202 6.99 8.59 -25.16
C HIS A 202 7.03 7.86 -23.82
N LEU A 203 5.95 7.99 -23.05
CA LEU A 203 5.75 7.28 -21.78
C LEU A 203 4.62 6.27 -21.96
N VAL A 204 4.97 5.00 -21.86
CA VAL A 204 3.99 3.91 -21.90
C VAL A 204 3.68 3.49 -20.47
N LEU A 205 2.40 3.55 -20.10
CA LEU A 205 1.89 2.96 -18.88
C LEU A 205 1.29 1.59 -19.23
N ALA A 206 2.04 0.53 -18.98
CA ALA A 206 1.62 -0.83 -19.28
C ALA A 206 1.10 -1.51 -18.01
N LEU A 207 -0.23 -1.64 -17.90
CA LEU A 207 -0.87 -2.25 -16.75
C LEU A 207 -0.74 -3.78 -16.83
N LEU A 208 -0.02 -4.35 -15.87
CA LEU A 208 0.19 -5.78 -15.67
C LEU A 208 -0.97 -6.44 -14.88
N ASP A 209 -2.20 -6.03 -15.18
CA ASP A 209 -3.41 -6.55 -14.55
C ASP A 209 -4.54 -6.52 -15.58
N ASP A 210 -5.38 -7.55 -15.55
CA ASP A 210 -6.56 -7.67 -16.40
C ASP A 210 -7.80 -7.01 -15.76
N ASP A 211 -7.70 -6.46 -14.54
CA ASP A 211 -8.80 -5.76 -13.88
C ASP A 211 -9.14 -4.42 -14.58
N PRO A 212 -10.33 -4.27 -15.18
CA PRO A 212 -10.73 -3.01 -15.83
C PRO A 212 -10.77 -1.83 -14.86
N ARG A 213 -11.03 -2.05 -13.57
CA ARG A 213 -11.05 -0.99 -12.56
C ARG A 213 -9.67 -0.43 -12.29
N ALA A 214 -8.63 -1.25 -12.48
CA ALA A 214 -7.25 -0.80 -12.35
C ALA A 214 -6.88 0.15 -13.50
N LEU A 215 -7.35 -0.13 -14.72
CA LEU A 215 -7.16 0.76 -15.87
C LEU A 215 -7.85 2.11 -15.64
N GLU A 216 -9.13 2.10 -15.24
CA GLU A 216 -9.88 3.32 -14.92
C GLU A 216 -9.19 4.14 -13.83
N ARG A 217 -8.71 3.48 -12.76
CA ARG A 217 -7.99 4.15 -11.68
C ARG A 217 -6.66 4.74 -12.15
N ALA A 218 -5.87 4.00 -12.91
CA ALA A 218 -4.62 4.50 -13.47
C ALA A 218 -4.86 5.73 -14.36
N GLN A 219 -5.95 5.72 -15.13
CA GLN A 219 -6.37 6.86 -15.94
C GLN A 219 -6.76 8.07 -15.07
N THR A 220 -7.60 7.89 -14.04
CA THR A 220 -7.95 8.97 -13.12
C THR A 220 -6.71 9.57 -12.44
N LEU A 221 -5.76 8.72 -12.02
CA LEU A 221 -4.52 9.20 -11.41
C LEU A 221 -3.62 9.91 -12.42
N LEU A 222 -3.57 9.46 -13.66
CA LEU A 222 -2.84 10.14 -14.74
C LEU A 222 -3.42 11.54 -15.01
N GLU A 223 -4.74 11.67 -15.04
CA GLU A 223 -5.44 12.96 -15.21
C GLU A 223 -5.10 13.94 -14.07
N LEU A 224 -4.90 13.45 -12.84
CA LEU A 224 -4.49 14.28 -11.70
C LEU A 224 -3.06 14.82 -11.79
N VAL A 225 -2.17 14.17 -12.53
CA VAL A 225 -0.76 14.62 -12.68
C VAL A 225 -0.62 15.69 -13.75
N GLU A 226 -1.57 15.79 -14.67
CA GLU A 226 -1.53 16.72 -15.82
C GLU A 226 -0.17 16.69 -16.54
N VAL A 227 0.24 15.51 -17.04
CA VAL A 227 1.54 15.35 -17.73
C VAL A 227 1.55 16.18 -19.03
N PRO A 228 2.31 17.29 -19.10
CA PRO A 228 2.23 18.18 -20.25
C PRO A 228 3.11 17.66 -21.38
N VAL A 229 2.58 17.67 -22.62
CA VAL A 229 3.35 17.56 -23.88
C VAL A 229 4.05 16.21 -24.10
N LEU A 230 3.64 15.17 -23.36
CA LEU A 230 4.18 13.82 -23.52
C LEU A 230 3.09 12.90 -24.06
N GLN A 231 3.43 12.08 -25.06
CA GLN A 231 2.50 11.05 -25.50
C GLN A 231 2.45 9.98 -24.42
N VAL A 232 1.31 9.90 -23.75
CA VAL A 232 1.08 8.87 -22.74
C VAL A 232 0.17 7.80 -23.31
N THR A 233 0.68 6.59 -23.42
CA THR A 233 -0.11 5.43 -23.84
C THR A 233 -0.39 4.56 -22.62
N LEU A 234 -1.64 4.53 -22.17
CA LEU A 234 -2.09 3.65 -21.09
C LEU A 234 -2.83 2.44 -21.67
N ARG A 235 -2.30 1.23 -21.45
CA ARG A 235 -2.91 -0.02 -21.94
C ARG A 235 -2.71 -1.15 -20.94
N ALA A 236 -3.71 -2.02 -20.85
CA ALA A 236 -3.53 -3.34 -20.25
C ALA A 236 -2.73 -4.22 -21.21
N VAL A 237 -1.80 -4.99 -20.64
CA VAL A 237 -1.00 -5.99 -21.35
C VAL A 237 -1.23 -7.36 -20.70
N PRO A 238 -1.00 -8.48 -21.41
CA PRO A 238 -1.23 -9.80 -20.85
C PRO A 238 -0.54 -9.98 -19.50
N ALA A 239 -1.32 -10.19 -18.45
CA ALA A 239 -0.78 -10.38 -17.11
C ALA A 239 -0.07 -11.74 -17.02
N PRO A 240 1.17 -11.80 -16.51
CA PRO A 240 1.82 -13.08 -16.22
C PRO A 240 1.01 -13.85 -15.16
N VAL A 241 1.09 -15.18 -15.13
CA VAL A 241 0.32 -16.04 -14.21
C VAL A 241 0.46 -15.60 -12.75
N ILE A 242 1.65 -15.12 -12.36
CA ILE A 242 1.92 -14.61 -11.02
C ILE A 242 1.07 -13.39 -10.63
N LEU A 243 0.49 -12.66 -11.58
CA LEU A 243 -0.37 -11.50 -11.33
C LEU A 243 -1.86 -11.80 -11.51
N GLN A 244 -2.23 -13.03 -11.90
CA GLN A 244 -3.62 -13.39 -12.10
C GLN A 244 -4.45 -13.30 -10.81
N PRO A 245 -5.77 -12.99 -10.92
CA PRO A 245 -6.63 -12.81 -9.75
C PRO A 245 -6.67 -14.00 -8.79
N ALA A 246 -6.65 -15.24 -9.31
CA ALA A 246 -6.66 -16.45 -8.49
C ALA A 246 -5.38 -16.60 -7.65
N ALA A 247 -4.22 -16.41 -8.28
CA ALA A 247 -2.93 -16.43 -7.60
C ALA A 247 -2.85 -15.34 -6.53
N ARG A 248 -3.34 -14.14 -6.84
CA ARG A 248 -3.40 -13.01 -5.92
C ARG A 248 -4.30 -13.27 -4.72
N ALA A 249 -5.50 -13.82 -4.92
CA ALA A 249 -6.42 -14.13 -3.83
C ALA A 249 -5.80 -15.12 -2.84
N GLU A 250 -5.05 -16.11 -3.35
CA GLU A 250 -4.33 -17.07 -2.52
C GLU A 250 -3.17 -16.42 -1.75
N ARG A 251 -2.35 -15.59 -2.41
CA ARG A 251 -1.30 -14.82 -1.72
C ARG A 251 -1.85 -13.93 -0.62
N LEU A 252 -2.95 -13.23 -0.88
CA LEU A 252 -3.58 -12.36 0.11
C LEU A 252 -4.07 -13.15 1.33
N LYS A 253 -4.62 -14.36 1.13
CA LYS A 253 -4.99 -15.26 2.25
C LYS A 253 -3.78 -15.65 3.08
N GLN A 254 -2.67 -16.03 2.42
CA GLN A 254 -1.43 -16.41 3.10
C GLN A 254 -0.85 -15.23 3.90
N LEU A 255 -0.78 -14.04 3.30
CA LEU A 255 -0.35 -12.81 3.97
C LEU A 255 -1.25 -12.44 5.15
N ALA A 256 -2.57 -12.57 5.01
CA ALA A 256 -3.53 -12.32 6.09
C ALA A 256 -3.43 -13.34 7.24
N ALA A 257 -2.95 -14.55 6.95
CA ALA A 257 -2.57 -15.56 7.95
C ALA A 257 -1.20 -15.27 8.59
N GLY A 258 -0.39 -14.39 8.00
CA GLY A 258 0.96 -14.03 8.44
C GLY A 258 2.08 -14.85 7.80
N GLY A 259 1.76 -15.63 6.76
CA GLY A 259 2.73 -16.33 5.94
C GLY A 259 3.18 -15.46 4.75
N MET A 260 4.42 -15.63 4.31
CA MET A 260 4.91 -15.05 3.06
C MET A 260 4.66 -16.07 1.93
N PRO A 261 3.93 -15.70 0.86
CA PRO A 261 3.65 -16.62 -0.23
C PRO A 261 4.90 -16.97 -1.02
N ASP A 262 4.98 -18.24 -1.43
CA ASP A 262 5.94 -18.66 -2.45
C ASP A 262 5.43 -18.21 -3.83
N VAL A 263 6.31 -17.59 -4.61
CA VAL A 263 5.98 -17.02 -5.91
C VAL A 263 7.01 -17.51 -6.91
N ALA A 264 6.55 -18.35 -7.85
CA ALA A 264 7.37 -18.80 -8.96
C ALA A 264 7.73 -17.61 -9.87
N ARG A 265 8.82 -17.74 -10.63
CA ARG A 265 9.14 -16.77 -11.68
C ARG A 265 8.16 -16.92 -12.85
N ALA A 266 7.98 -15.82 -13.58
CA ALA A 266 7.27 -15.86 -14.85
C ALA A 266 7.96 -16.82 -15.83
N ALA A 267 7.17 -17.52 -16.64
CA ALA A 267 7.74 -18.41 -17.65
C ALA A 267 8.41 -17.59 -18.76
N SER A 268 9.43 -18.17 -19.41
CA SER A 268 10.11 -17.51 -20.53
C SER A 268 9.14 -17.14 -21.66
N GLU A 269 8.12 -17.98 -21.90
CA GLU A 269 7.08 -17.73 -22.90
C GLU A 269 6.24 -16.49 -22.58
N GLU A 270 5.86 -16.31 -21.30
CA GLU A 270 5.12 -15.12 -20.85
C GLU A 270 5.94 -13.85 -21.05
N THR A 271 7.23 -13.92 -20.76
CA THR A 271 8.15 -12.78 -20.92
C THR A 271 8.27 -12.37 -22.39
N VAL A 272 8.38 -13.34 -23.30
CA VAL A 272 8.42 -13.09 -24.75
C VAL A 272 7.10 -12.49 -25.25
N LEU A 273 5.96 -13.00 -24.78
CA LEU A 273 4.64 -12.46 -25.13
C LEU A 273 4.48 -11.01 -24.65
N LEU A 274 4.90 -10.73 -23.41
CA LEU A 274 4.86 -9.40 -22.83
C LEU A 274 5.78 -8.43 -23.58
N ALA A 275 7.03 -8.83 -23.88
CA ALA A 275 7.95 -8.03 -24.69
C ALA A 275 7.35 -7.69 -26.07
N GLY A 276 6.72 -8.68 -26.73
CA GLY A 276 6.05 -8.48 -28.01
C GLY A 276 4.84 -7.55 -27.94
N ALA A 277 4.12 -7.51 -26.80
CA ALA A 277 3.06 -6.53 -26.56
C ALA A 277 3.62 -5.12 -26.34
N LEU A 278 4.68 -4.99 -25.53
CA LEU A 278 5.32 -3.70 -25.24
C LEU A 278 5.94 -3.05 -26.48
N ARG A 279 6.61 -3.84 -27.36
CA ARG A 279 7.12 -3.32 -28.66
C ARG A 279 6.02 -2.74 -29.53
N ARG A 280 4.85 -3.38 -29.56
CA ARG A 280 3.70 -2.88 -30.32
C ARG A 280 3.23 -1.54 -29.79
N LEU A 281 3.15 -1.39 -28.46
CA LEU A 281 2.78 -0.12 -27.82
C LEU A 281 3.78 1.00 -28.10
N LEU A 282 5.10 0.71 -28.05
CA LEU A 282 6.14 1.67 -28.43
C LEU A 282 6.01 2.10 -29.90
N ALA A 283 5.79 1.15 -30.81
CA ALA A 283 5.63 1.43 -32.24
C ALA A 283 4.39 2.30 -32.50
N GLU A 284 3.26 2.02 -31.85
CA GLU A 284 2.03 2.80 -31.96
C GLU A 284 2.21 4.27 -31.54
N GLY A 285 2.93 4.51 -30.44
CA GLY A 285 3.25 5.88 -30.00
C GLY A 285 4.13 6.63 -30.99
N SER A 286 5.16 5.97 -31.54
CA SER A 286 6.07 6.61 -32.49
C SER A 286 5.41 7.16 -33.75
N HIS A 287 4.30 6.55 -34.20
CA HIS A 287 3.53 7.01 -35.36
C HIS A 287 2.67 8.24 -35.08
N GLN A 288 2.22 8.44 -33.84
CA GLN A 288 1.42 9.60 -33.48
C GLN A 288 2.26 10.88 -33.34
N ALA A 289 3.57 10.77 -33.10
CA ALA A 289 4.48 11.91 -32.90
C ALA A 289 4.94 12.62 -34.19
N GLN A 290 4.61 12.07 -35.36
CA GLN A 290 5.04 12.60 -36.66
C GLN A 290 4.03 13.58 -37.31
N PHE A 291 2.93 13.89 -36.62
CA PHE A 291 1.87 14.81 -37.06
C PHE A 291 1.75 15.98 -36.10
#